data_AF-A0AAW7X4P9-F1
#
_entry.id   AF-A0AAW7X4P9-F1
#
_cell.length_a   1.000
_cell.length_b   1.000
_cell.length_c   1.000
_cell.angle_alpha   90.00
_cell.angle_beta   90.00
_cell.angle_gamma   90.00
#
_symmetry.space_group_name_H-M   'P 1'
#
loop_
_entity.id
_entity.type
_entity.pdbx_description
1 polymer ?
#
loop_
_entity_poly.entity_id
_entity_poly.type
_entity_poly.pdbx_seq_one_letter_code
_entity_poly.pdbx_strand_id
1 'polypeptide(L)'
;LALLSLKRKQLLLLKWSVYFLRVTPFSKDSSYMIIDDIIAGIDVGGPKSYYSFETFVHHLFKHHIEKQNKIFQISEDRNRFGDAIAPNGFDSFEGPTLIEIKFNLATGSIKGLLNKLANQFLNEYVENTFSNILVVSAKPIPNKVISRFEHELDRFQLPFKIIFWGPAELNKIAAQHRKVVNTIANNLFSLRLEAAISKPPKNWKQEREEVVENLKDCYKKGQFSLLLGAGVSSSAGMPDWNTLLNSLFVTYLTQEFNGDVAIGDLDISELVSRLNKIDEPSALMAARYLRKGLSKRDAEAKEFIAAVTKNLYKLRNSDRDIDSELIKSIASMCLPRRTGAKVKTVITYNFDDLLERQLHKNTIHHSCIYTDNESYDPDELPVYHVHGFLPEDRKGYEGLDNSTLVFSEEGYHQIYSDSYHWSNLVQLNSFRENNCLMIGLSMTDPNLRRLLDISSKNIERSKHFSFMKRLSMEEFCYQDKKKVVENVDAAEKFLDRHHTLNEELMKELGVTIVWYESYDDIPEIINRISQYEN
;
A
#
# COMPACT_ATOMS: atom_id res chain seq x y z
N LEU A 1 0.45 9.11 29.09
CA LEU A 1 1.75 8.86 28.41
C LEU A 1 1.56 8.34 26.97
N ALA A 2 0.61 7.44 26.68
CA ALA A 2 0.25 7.02 25.32
C ALA A 2 -0.20 8.17 24.36
N LEU A 3 -0.90 9.18 24.87
CA LEU A 3 -1.31 10.38 24.12
C LEU A 3 -0.15 11.34 23.74
N LEU A 4 0.99 11.26 24.44
CA LEU A 4 2.19 12.07 24.15
C LEU A 4 3.07 11.43 23.07
N SER A 5 3.04 10.09 22.95
CA SER A 5 3.72 9.34 21.89
C SER A 5 3.08 9.57 20.51
N LEU A 6 1.73 9.59 20.44
CA LEU A 6 1.00 9.93 19.21
C LEU A 6 1.25 11.37 18.73
N LYS A 7 1.31 12.34 19.65
CA LYS A 7 1.61 13.74 19.31
C LYS A 7 3.03 13.93 18.78
N ARG A 8 4.03 13.19 19.30
CA ARG A 8 5.41 13.25 18.79
C ARG A 8 5.57 12.60 17.41
N LYS A 9 4.85 11.50 17.11
CA LYS A 9 4.83 10.89 15.77
C LYS A 9 4.10 11.75 14.74
N GLN A 10 3.00 12.42 15.10
CA GLN A 10 2.31 13.37 14.22
C GLN A 10 3.11 14.66 13.96
N LEU A 11 3.85 15.19 14.95
CA LEU A 11 4.67 16.40 14.75
C LEU A 11 5.88 16.15 13.82
N LEU A 12 6.39 14.92 13.78
CA LEU A 12 7.46 14.51 12.86
C LEU A 12 6.96 14.37 11.41
N LEU A 13 5.75 13.86 11.20
CA LEU A 13 5.08 13.82 9.89
C LEU A 13 4.77 15.22 9.36
N LEU A 14 4.36 16.15 10.22
CA LEU A 14 4.16 17.56 9.86
C LEU A 14 5.48 18.31 9.57
N LYS A 15 6.57 17.99 10.28
CA LYS A 15 7.88 18.62 10.01
C LYS A 15 8.54 18.15 8.72
N TRP A 16 8.27 16.93 8.26
CA TRP A 16 8.76 16.44 6.97
C TRP A 16 8.03 17.09 5.77
N SER A 17 6.75 17.47 5.94
CA SER A 17 6.00 18.17 4.88
C SER A 17 6.44 19.63 4.67
N VAL A 18 7.09 20.26 5.65
CA VAL A 18 7.50 21.68 5.57
C VAL A 18 8.87 21.86 4.90
N TYR A 19 9.72 20.84 4.85
CA TYR A 19 11.06 20.95 4.26
C TYR A 19 11.09 20.86 2.73
N PHE A 20 10.00 20.46 2.07
CA PHE A 20 9.89 20.39 0.61
C PHE A 20 9.36 21.69 -0.04
N LEU A 21 9.03 22.71 0.74
CA LEU A 21 8.52 24.00 0.26
C LEU A 21 9.55 25.12 0.48
N ARG A 22 10.72 25.02 -0.17
CA ARG A 22 11.57 26.20 -0.42
C ARG A 22 11.46 26.57 -1.90
N VAL A 23 10.45 27.38 -2.19
CA VAL A 23 10.27 28.06 -3.47
C VAL A 23 11.38 29.10 -3.61
N THR A 24 12.28 28.90 -4.55
CA THR A 24 13.21 29.93 -5.05
C THR A 24 12.44 30.98 -5.84
N PRO A 25 12.65 32.29 -5.63
CA PRO A 25 11.94 33.32 -6.40
C PRO A 25 12.68 33.56 -7.71
N PHE A 26 12.08 33.31 -8.87
CA PHE A 26 12.70 33.70 -10.14
C PHE A 26 11.77 34.24 -11.23
N SER A 27 12.32 35.31 -11.83
CA SER A 27 12.19 35.90 -13.16
C SER A 27 10.88 35.79 -13.94
N LYS A 28 10.30 36.98 -14.20
CA LYS A 28 9.34 37.25 -15.26
C LYS A 28 9.98 37.08 -16.64
N ASP A 29 9.45 36.19 -17.48
CA ASP A 29 9.12 36.55 -18.87
C ASP A 29 8.12 35.61 -19.57
N SER A 30 7.28 36.26 -20.38
CA SER A 30 6.21 35.89 -21.33
C SER A 30 5.60 34.46 -21.42
N SER A 31 4.26 34.42 -21.37
CA SER A 31 3.31 33.33 -21.70
C SER A 31 3.14 32.16 -20.71
N TYR A 32 3.37 32.40 -19.41
CA TYR A 32 3.07 31.42 -18.37
C TYR A 32 1.55 31.27 -18.11
N MET A 33 1.00 30.07 -18.37
CA MET A 33 -0.35 29.72 -17.96
C MET A 33 -0.36 29.36 -16.47
N ILE A 34 -1.34 29.86 -15.71
CA ILE A 34 -1.46 29.59 -14.27
C ILE A 34 -1.63 28.09 -14.01
N ILE A 35 -2.28 27.40 -14.95
CA ILE A 35 -2.49 25.97 -14.87
C ILE A 35 -1.18 25.17 -14.95
N ASP A 36 -0.16 25.67 -15.67
CA ASP A 36 1.11 24.96 -15.85
C ASP A 36 1.88 24.89 -14.54
N ASP A 37 1.88 25.99 -13.76
CA ASP A 37 2.50 26.02 -12.43
C ASP A 37 1.81 25.07 -11.45
N ILE A 38 0.49 24.98 -11.52
CA ILE A 38 -0.31 24.10 -10.66
C ILE A 38 -0.11 22.65 -11.04
N ILE A 39 -0.16 22.33 -12.33
CA ILE A 39 0.10 20.98 -12.83
C ILE A 39 1.52 20.57 -12.48
N ALA A 40 2.52 21.45 -12.63
CA ALA A 40 3.90 21.18 -12.22
C ALA A 40 4.04 20.94 -10.71
N GLY A 41 3.27 21.65 -9.87
CA GLY A 41 3.21 21.39 -8.43
C GLY A 41 2.50 20.09 -8.05
N ILE A 42 1.59 19.60 -8.90
CA ILE A 42 0.83 18.35 -8.70
C ILE A 42 1.56 17.13 -9.28
N ASP A 43 2.30 17.28 -10.39
CA ASP A 43 2.96 16.21 -11.15
C ASP A 43 4.21 15.70 -10.42
N VAL A 44 3.99 14.96 -9.34
CA VAL A 44 5.02 14.22 -8.60
C VAL A 44 5.17 12.77 -9.10
N GLY A 45 4.41 12.40 -10.13
CA GLY A 45 4.19 11.04 -10.61
C GLY A 45 3.07 10.31 -9.86
N GLY A 46 2.51 9.29 -10.51
CA GLY A 46 1.74 8.22 -9.91
C GLY A 46 0.30 8.53 -9.52
N PRO A 47 -0.34 7.66 -8.70
CA PRO A 47 -1.73 7.82 -8.30
C PRO A 47 -1.95 9.14 -7.56
N LYS A 48 -0.93 9.58 -6.80
CA LYS A 48 -0.93 10.87 -6.10
C LYS A 48 -1.18 12.04 -7.05
N SER A 49 -0.50 12.08 -8.20
CA SER A 49 -0.69 13.15 -9.20
C SER A 49 -2.09 13.10 -9.80
N TYR A 50 -2.58 11.89 -10.11
CA TYR A 50 -3.94 11.68 -10.60
C TYR A 50 -5.00 12.18 -9.62
N TYR A 51 -4.98 11.70 -8.37
CA TYR A 51 -5.99 12.06 -7.37
C TYR A 51 -5.94 13.54 -6.99
N SER A 52 -4.74 14.13 -6.94
CA SER A 52 -4.58 15.57 -6.70
C SER A 52 -5.14 16.41 -7.85
N PHE A 53 -4.92 15.99 -9.10
CA PHE A 53 -5.49 16.66 -10.26
C PHE A 53 -7.02 16.49 -10.35
N GLU A 54 -7.53 15.29 -10.10
CA GLU A 54 -8.96 15.00 -10.04
C GLU A 54 -9.65 15.90 -9.00
N THR A 55 -9.09 15.97 -7.78
CA THR A 55 -9.57 16.85 -6.72
C THR A 55 -9.54 18.32 -7.15
N PHE A 56 -8.45 18.75 -7.79
CA PHE A 56 -8.35 20.12 -8.29
C PHE A 56 -9.47 20.45 -9.29
N VAL A 57 -9.68 19.59 -10.29
CA VAL A 57 -10.71 19.79 -11.32
C VAL A 57 -12.10 19.75 -10.72
N HIS A 58 -12.40 18.79 -9.82
CA HIS A 58 -13.70 18.73 -9.14
C HIS A 58 -14.02 20.03 -8.40
N HIS A 59 -13.09 20.55 -7.60
CA HIS A 59 -13.33 21.77 -6.83
C HIS A 59 -13.39 23.02 -7.73
N LEU A 60 -12.56 23.08 -8.78
CA LEU A 60 -12.60 24.18 -9.75
C LEU A 60 -13.94 24.21 -10.50
N PHE A 61 -14.38 23.06 -11.01
CA PHE A 61 -15.62 22.94 -11.78
C PHE A 61 -16.83 23.15 -10.89
N LYS A 62 -16.85 22.58 -9.68
CA LYS A 62 -17.91 22.85 -8.71
C LYS A 62 -18.08 24.35 -8.49
N HIS A 63 -17.00 25.07 -8.18
CA HIS A 63 -17.06 26.52 -7.99
C HIS A 63 -17.53 27.27 -9.25
N HIS A 64 -17.03 26.88 -10.42
CA HIS A 64 -17.35 27.56 -11.66
C HIS A 64 -18.81 27.36 -12.10
N ILE A 65 -19.32 26.13 -12.00
CA ILE A 65 -20.66 25.73 -12.43
C ILE A 65 -21.72 26.24 -11.43
N GLU A 66 -21.45 26.17 -10.13
CA GLU A 66 -22.36 26.71 -9.10
C GLU A 66 -22.50 28.23 -9.22
N LYS A 67 -21.45 28.95 -9.64
CA LYS A 67 -21.53 30.40 -9.92
C LYS A 67 -22.47 30.73 -11.09
N GLN A 68 -22.75 29.77 -11.97
CA GLN A 68 -23.74 29.89 -13.04
C GLN A 68 -25.16 29.48 -12.58
N ASN A 69 -25.36 29.23 -11.28
CA ASN A 69 -26.59 28.66 -10.70
C ASN A 69 -26.96 27.30 -11.31
N LYS A 70 -25.95 26.49 -11.68
CA LYS A 70 -26.13 25.14 -12.20
C LYS A 70 -25.59 24.11 -11.21
N ILE A 71 -26.09 22.88 -11.31
CA ILE A 71 -25.74 21.78 -10.40
C ILE A 71 -24.50 21.03 -10.91
N PHE A 72 -23.59 20.70 -9.98
CA PHE A 72 -22.46 19.81 -10.22
C PHE A 72 -22.49 18.66 -9.22
N GLN A 73 -22.45 17.43 -9.71
CA GLN A 73 -22.50 16.20 -8.91
C GLN A 73 -21.27 15.35 -9.21
N ILE A 74 -20.54 14.96 -8.16
CA ILE A 74 -19.41 14.04 -8.29
C ILE A 74 -19.97 12.61 -8.29
N SER A 75 -19.49 11.76 -9.20
CA SER A 75 -19.91 10.37 -9.30
C SER A 75 -19.40 9.57 -8.10
N GLU A 76 -20.26 8.72 -7.54
CA GLU A 76 -19.92 7.88 -6.39
C GLU A 76 -19.45 6.47 -6.76
N ASP A 77 -19.72 6.04 -8.00
CA ASP A 77 -19.44 4.68 -8.46
C ASP A 77 -18.17 4.65 -9.32
N ARG A 78 -17.10 4.07 -8.78
CA ARG A 78 -15.80 3.95 -9.45
C ARG A 78 -15.80 2.98 -10.64
N ASN A 79 -16.81 2.11 -10.73
CA ASN A 79 -16.97 1.15 -11.82
C ASN A 79 -17.77 1.73 -12.99
N ARG A 80 -18.50 2.82 -12.78
CA ARG A 80 -19.15 3.58 -13.86
C ARG A 80 -18.16 4.52 -14.54
N PHE A 81 -18.47 4.87 -15.78
CA PHE A 81 -17.74 5.87 -16.54
C PHE A 81 -18.23 7.28 -16.15
N GLY A 82 -17.32 8.24 -16.03
CA GLY A 82 -17.58 9.60 -15.56
C GLY A 82 -17.27 9.79 -14.08
N ASP A 83 -16.34 10.70 -13.80
CA ASP A 83 -15.96 11.12 -12.45
C ASP A 83 -16.94 12.16 -11.88
N ALA A 84 -17.64 12.91 -12.75
CA ALA A 84 -18.68 13.87 -12.37
C ALA A 84 -19.74 14.09 -13.47
N ILE A 85 -20.88 14.68 -13.10
CA ILE A 85 -21.95 15.08 -14.03
C ILE A 85 -22.42 16.51 -13.73
N ALA A 86 -22.65 17.27 -14.79
CA ALA A 86 -23.35 18.56 -14.77
C ALA A 86 -24.72 18.38 -15.45
N PRO A 87 -25.81 18.13 -14.71
CA PRO A 87 -27.11 17.76 -15.29
C PRO A 87 -27.71 18.83 -16.22
N ASN A 88 -27.39 20.11 -15.98
CA ASN A 88 -27.87 21.23 -16.78
C ASN A 88 -26.84 21.72 -17.83
N GLY A 89 -25.73 20.99 -17.99
CA GLY A 89 -24.56 21.48 -18.70
C GLY A 89 -23.92 22.70 -18.00
N PHE A 90 -23.02 23.39 -18.68
CA PHE A 90 -22.36 24.62 -18.20
C PHE A 90 -21.72 25.35 -19.38
N ASP A 91 -21.47 26.66 -19.27
CA ASP A 91 -20.95 27.48 -20.37
C ASP A 91 -21.69 27.23 -21.71
N SER A 92 -20.98 26.75 -22.73
CA SER A 92 -21.48 26.41 -24.06
C SER A 92 -21.96 24.95 -24.20
N PHE A 93 -21.87 24.14 -23.14
CA PHE A 93 -22.39 22.78 -23.15
C PHE A 93 -23.88 22.81 -22.84
N GLU A 94 -24.70 22.57 -23.86
CA GLU A 94 -26.15 22.45 -23.73
C GLU A 94 -26.55 21.01 -23.38
N GLY A 95 -27.32 20.84 -22.31
CA GLY A 95 -27.79 19.53 -21.85
C GLY A 95 -26.84 18.81 -20.88
N PRO A 96 -27.26 17.66 -20.32
CA PRO A 96 -26.50 16.95 -19.30
C PRO A 96 -25.12 16.54 -19.82
N THR A 97 -24.08 16.95 -19.10
CA THR A 97 -22.68 16.77 -19.49
C THR A 97 -21.95 15.89 -18.48
N LEU A 98 -21.51 14.72 -18.93
CA LEU A 98 -20.68 13.80 -18.16
C LEU A 98 -19.21 14.23 -18.26
N ILE A 99 -18.47 14.16 -17.16
CA ILE A 99 -17.09 14.64 -17.06
C ILE A 99 -16.20 13.48 -16.63
N GLU A 100 -15.21 13.17 -17.44
CA GLU A 100 -14.17 12.17 -17.18
C GLU A 100 -12.83 12.89 -17.06
N ILE A 101 -12.11 12.66 -15.97
CA ILE A 101 -10.83 13.28 -15.67
C ILE A 101 -9.72 12.25 -15.86
N LYS A 102 -8.69 12.62 -16.61
CA LYS A 102 -7.51 11.78 -16.86
C LYS A 102 -6.26 12.59 -16.62
N PHE A 103 -5.28 12.05 -15.89
CA PHE A 103 -4.03 12.78 -15.71
C PHE A 103 -3.26 12.86 -17.03
N ASN A 104 -3.10 11.73 -17.73
CA ASN A 104 -2.50 11.71 -19.06
C ASN A 104 -3.29 10.84 -20.05
N LEU A 105 -4.09 11.48 -20.91
CA LEU A 105 -4.89 10.78 -21.91
C LEU A 105 -4.01 10.06 -22.97
N ALA A 106 -2.77 10.50 -23.20
CA ALA A 106 -1.91 9.95 -24.24
C ALA A 106 -1.33 8.56 -23.88
N THR A 107 -1.18 8.27 -22.59
CA THR A 107 -0.67 6.98 -22.08
C THR A 107 -1.77 5.97 -21.76
N GLY A 108 -3.03 6.41 -21.74
CA GLY A 108 -4.18 5.57 -21.41
C GLY A 108 -4.60 4.64 -22.55
N SER A 109 -5.26 3.53 -22.19
CA SER A 109 -5.90 2.64 -23.17
C SER A 109 -7.20 3.28 -23.68
N ILE A 110 -7.13 3.84 -24.89
CA ILE A 110 -8.29 4.34 -25.65
C ILE A 110 -9.41 3.30 -25.68
N LYS A 111 -9.05 2.04 -25.97
CA LYS A 111 -9.99 0.92 -26.03
C LYS A 111 -10.63 0.62 -24.68
N GLY A 112 -9.88 0.73 -23.58
CA GLY A 112 -10.41 0.57 -22.23
C GLY A 112 -11.42 1.66 -21.88
N LEU A 113 -11.14 2.91 -22.27
CA LEU A 113 -12.03 4.05 -22.09
C LEU A 113 -13.33 3.85 -22.88
N LEU A 114 -13.24 3.49 -24.16
CA LEU A 114 -14.39 3.21 -25.03
C LEU A 114 -15.21 2.00 -24.56
N ASN A 115 -14.59 0.94 -24.06
CA ASN A 115 -15.31 -0.21 -23.53
C ASN A 115 -16.12 0.16 -22.28
N LYS A 116 -15.59 1.02 -21.41
CA LYS A 116 -16.35 1.50 -20.24
C LYS A 116 -17.53 2.36 -20.65
N LEU A 117 -17.31 3.26 -21.60
CA LEU A 117 -18.37 4.06 -22.23
C LEU A 117 -19.48 3.16 -22.80
N ALA A 118 -19.10 2.17 -23.61
CA ALA A 118 -20.03 1.24 -24.23
C ALA A 118 -20.79 0.41 -23.19
N ASN A 119 -20.11 -0.09 -22.16
CA ASN A 119 -20.75 -0.86 -21.09
C ASN A 119 -21.76 -0.03 -20.30
N GLN A 120 -21.44 1.24 -20.00
CA GLN A 120 -22.40 2.11 -19.32
C GLN A 120 -23.60 2.42 -20.21
N PHE A 121 -23.37 2.65 -21.49
CA PHE A 121 -24.47 2.85 -22.45
C PHE A 121 -25.37 1.61 -22.59
N LEU A 122 -24.79 0.41 -22.58
CA LEU A 122 -25.51 -0.85 -22.79
C LEU A 122 -26.23 -1.37 -21.54
N ASN A 123 -25.68 -1.16 -20.35
CA ASN A 123 -26.20 -1.77 -19.11
C ASN A 123 -27.26 -0.93 -18.40
N GLU A 124 -27.46 0.31 -18.81
CA GLU A 124 -28.17 1.27 -17.98
C GLU A 124 -29.50 1.67 -18.67
N TYR A 125 -30.61 1.09 -18.19
CA TYR A 125 -31.94 1.71 -18.26
C TYR A 125 -31.86 3.06 -17.50
N VAL A 126 -31.36 4.13 -18.12
CA VAL A 126 -31.10 5.41 -17.41
C VAL A 126 -32.25 6.40 -17.56
N GLU A 127 -32.70 6.92 -16.44
CA GLU A 127 -33.47 8.17 -16.34
C GLU A 127 -32.64 9.42 -16.69
N ASN A 128 -31.32 9.30 -16.95
CA ASN A 128 -30.40 10.41 -17.26
C ASN A 128 -29.60 10.14 -18.54
N THR A 129 -30.18 10.47 -19.69
CA THR A 129 -29.48 10.52 -20.97
C THR A 129 -28.53 11.72 -20.99
N PHE A 130 -27.22 11.50 -21.02
CA PHE A 130 -26.25 12.57 -21.21
C PHE A 130 -26.09 12.90 -22.70
N SER A 131 -26.02 14.19 -23.01
CA SER A 131 -25.86 14.69 -24.38
C SER A 131 -24.39 14.95 -24.74
N ASN A 132 -23.57 15.25 -23.73
CA ASN A 132 -22.16 15.56 -23.90
C ASN A 132 -21.28 14.74 -22.95
N ILE A 133 -20.09 14.38 -23.41
CA ILE A 133 -19.00 13.83 -22.61
C ILE A 133 -17.80 14.75 -22.74
N LEU A 134 -17.32 15.25 -21.61
CA LEU A 134 -16.12 16.06 -21.51
C LEU A 134 -14.99 15.23 -20.90
N VAL A 135 -13.93 15.00 -21.68
CA VAL A 135 -12.71 14.34 -21.20
C VAL A 135 -11.66 15.42 -20.92
N VAL A 136 -11.30 15.58 -19.65
CA VAL A 136 -10.35 16.58 -19.18
C VAL A 136 -8.99 15.93 -18.97
N SER A 137 -7.92 16.48 -19.56
CA SER A 137 -6.55 16.01 -19.35
C SER A 137 -5.61 17.05 -18.74
N ALA A 138 -4.78 16.61 -17.78
CA ALA A 138 -3.73 17.45 -17.21
C ALA A 138 -2.56 17.68 -18.17
N LYS A 139 -2.29 16.73 -19.07
CA LYS A 139 -1.22 16.86 -20.08
C LYS A 139 -1.79 17.26 -21.44
N PRO A 140 -1.05 18.01 -22.27
CA PRO A 140 -1.46 18.32 -23.62
C PRO A 140 -1.77 17.03 -24.41
N ILE A 141 -2.91 17.00 -25.07
CA ILE A 141 -3.37 15.83 -25.82
C ILE A 141 -2.81 15.93 -27.25
N PRO A 142 -1.96 15.00 -27.71
CA PRO A 142 -1.44 15.05 -29.08
C PRO A 142 -2.56 14.87 -30.10
N ASN A 143 -2.53 15.64 -31.21
CA ASN A 143 -3.54 15.55 -32.27
C ASN A 143 -3.74 14.11 -32.81
N LYS A 144 -2.66 13.32 -32.87
CA LYS A 144 -2.74 11.90 -33.27
C LYS A 144 -3.65 11.06 -32.36
N VAL A 145 -3.68 11.37 -31.07
CA VAL A 145 -4.54 10.67 -30.09
C VAL A 145 -5.99 11.06 -30.33
N ILE A 146 -6.27 12.36 -30.53
CA ILE A 146 -7.61 12.88 -30.82
C ILE A 146 -8.17 12.23 -32.09
N SER A 147 -7.42 12.26 -33.20
CA SER A 147 -7.86 11.66 -34.47
C SER A 147 -8.10 10.14 -34.35
N ARG A 148 -7.32 9.45 -33.50
CA ARG A 148 -7.53 8.03 -33.23
C ARG A 148 -8.82 7.78 -32.44
N PHE A 149 -9.12 8.63 -31.45
CA PHE A 149 -10.40 8.57 -30.74
C PHE A 149 -11.56 8.84 -31.69
N GLU A 150 -11.50 9.89 -32.51
CA GLU A 150 -12.54 10.24 -33.48
C GLU A 150 -12.83 9.07 -34.43
N HIS A 151 -11.78 8.45 -35.01
CA HIS A 151 -11.95 7.30 -35.90
C HIS A 151 -12.51 6.05 -35.20
N GLU A 152 -12.21 5.82 -33.92
CA GLU A 152 -12.84 4.74 -33.15
C GLU A 152 -14.31 5.07 -32.85
N LEU A 153 -14.62 6.32 -32.50
CA LEU A 153 -15.98 6.79 -32.17
C LEU A 153 -16.93 6.74 -33.37
N ASP A 154 -16.44 7.09 -34.56
CA ASP A 154 -17.21 7.02 -35.81
C ASP A 154 -17.75 5.60 -36.09
N ARG A 155 -17.05 4.56 -35.62
CA ARG A 155 -17.50 3.18 -35.75
C ARG A 155 -18.69 2.83 -34.85
N PHE A 156 -18.87 3.55 -33.74
CA PHE A 156 -19.90 3.24 -32.75
C PHE A 156 -21.19 4.06 -32.91
N GLN A 157 -21.23 5.07 -33.78
CA GLN A 157 -22.40 5.96 -34.00
C GLN A 157 -23.09 6.38 -32.69
N LEU A 158 -22.31 6.88 -31.74
CA LEU A 158 -22.79 7.18 -30.41
C LEU A 158 -23.74 8.40 -30.41
N PRO A 159 -24.83 8.39 -29.61
CA PRO A 159 -25.84 9.45 -29.61
C PRO A 159 -25.42 10.71 -28.83
N PHE A 160 -24.16 10.81 -28.40
CA PHE A 160 -23.64 11.88 -27.56
C PHE A 160 -22.34 12.46 -28.13
N LYS A 161 -22.10 13.75 -27.85
CA LYS A 161 -20.92 14.47 -28.33
C LYS A 161 -19.74 14.32 -27.35
N ILE A 162 -18.58 13.91 -27.83
CA ILE A 162 -17.35 13.83 -27.01
C ILE A 162 -16.46 15.04 -27.29
N ILE A 163 -15.98 15.68 -26.22
CA ILE A 163 -15.15 16.89 -26.26
C ILE A 163 -13.93 16.66 -25.37
N PHE A 164 -12.76 17.07 -25.85
CA PHE A 164 -11.49 16.95 -25.12
C PHE A 164 -10.99 18.32 -24.69
N TRP A 165 -10.69 18.46 -23.40
CA TRP A 165 -10.07 19.66 -22.84
C TRP A 165 -8.67 19.36 -22.34
N GLY A 166 -7.71 20.18 -22.74
CA GLY A 166 -6.35 20.15 -22.24
C GLY A 166 -6.06 21.30 -21.27
N PRO A 167 -4.76 21.55 -20.97
CA PRO A 167 -4.34 22.63 -20.10
C PRO A 167 -4.82 24.01 -20.56
N ALA A 168 -4.83 24.28 -21.86
CA ALA A 168 -5.23 25.57 -22.41
C ALA A 168 -6.69 25.93 -22.08
N GLU A 169 -7.62 24.97 -22.20
CA GLU A 169 -9.03 25.14 -21.86
C GLU A 169 -9.22 25.30 -20.34
N LEU A 170 -8.56 24.47 -19.55
CA LEU A 170 -8.59 24.58 -18.08
C LEU A 170 -8.06 25.93 -17.59
N ASN A 171 -7.01 26.45 -18.23
CA ASN A 171 -6.43 27.75 -17.88
C ASN A 171 -7.44 28.90 -18.08
N LYS A 172 -8.37 28.80 -19.05
CA LYS A 172 -9.41 29.83 -19.24
C LYS A 172 -10.31 29.93 -18.01
N ILE A 173 -10.71 28.80 -17.43
CA ILE A 173 -11.52 28.77 -16.20
C ILE A 173 -10.67 29.17 -14.99
N ALA A 174 -9.47 28.62 -14.86
CA ALA A 174 -8.58 28.92 -13.74
C ALA A 174 -8.22 30.42 -13.67
N ALA A 175 -8.00 31.07 -14.82
CA ALA A 175 -7.71 32.50 -14.89
C ALA A 175 -8.86 33.38 -14.40
N GLN A 176 -10.12 32.93 -14.50
CA GLN A 176 -11.28 33.63 -13.97
C GLN A 176 -11.39 33.54 -12.43
N HIS A 177 -10.82 32.51 -11.82
CA HIS A 177 -10.97 32.19 -10.40
C HIS A 177 -9.63 32.09 -9.64
N ARG A 178 -8.64 32.93 -9.98
CA ARG A 178 -7.25 32.83 -9.47
C ARG A 178 -7.12 32.66 -7.95
N LYS A 179 -7.91 33.39 -7.16
CA LYS A 179 -7.87 33.31 -5.69
C LYS A 179 -8.27 31.91 -5.21
N VAL A 180 -9.37 31.39 -5.75
CA VAL A 180 -9.91 30.07 -5.41
C VAL A 180 -8.96 28.97 -5.86
N VAL A 181 -8.40 29.10 -7.06
CA VAL A 181 -7.40 28.19 -7.62
C VAL A 181 -6.20 28.01 -6.68
N ASN A 182 -5.63 29.10 -6.16
CA ASN A 182 -4.51 29.03 -5.21
C ASN A 182 -4.92 28.38 -3.88
N THR A 183 -6.13 28.65 -3.39
CA THR A 183 -6.66 28.00 -2.18
C THR A 183 -6.85 26.50 -2.38
N ILE A 184 -7.34 26.06 -3.54
CA ILE A 184 -7.52 24.65 -3.86
C ILE A 184 -6.15 23.96 -3.94
N ALA A 185 -5.22 24.51 -4.73
CA ALA A 185 -3.90 23.92 -4.96
C ALA A 185 -3.11 23.69 -3.65
N ASN A 186 -3.21 24.61 -2.70
CA ASN A 186 -2.53 24.50 -1.40
C ASN A 186 -3.19 23.51 -0.41
N ASN A 187 -4.44 23.08 -0.67
CA ASN A 187 -5.21 22.26 0.26
C ASN A 187 -5.73 20.95 -0.36
N LEU A 188 -5.16 20.50 -1.48
CA LEU A 188 -5.67 19.33 -2.24
C LEU A 188 -5.88 18.08 -1.38
N PHE A 189 -4.91 17.74 -0.52
CA PHE A 189 -5.04 16.57 0.35
C PHE A 189 -6.19 16.73 1.36
N SER A 190 -6.30 17.90 1.99
CA SER A 190 -7.38 18.19 2.95
C SER A 190 -8.75 18.15 2.26
N LEU A 191 -8.87 18.72 1.06
CA LEU A 191 -10.10 18.71 0.28
C LEU A 191 -10.49 17.29 -0.14
N ARG A 192 -9.52 16.46 -0.53
CA ARG A 192 -9.76 15.04 -0.86
C ARG A 192 -10.23 14.26 0.36
N LEU A 193 -9.61 14.49 1.51
CA LEU A 193 -9.98 13.87 2.78
C LEU A 193 -11.39 14.31 3.21
N GLU A 194 -11.72 15.59 3.12
CA GLU A 194 -13.05 16.13 3.40
C GLU A 194 -14.10 15.50 2.48
N ALA A 195 -13.83 15.42 1.18
CA ALA A 195 -14.73 14.79 0.20
C ALA A 195 -14.92 13.30 0.47
N ALA A 196 -13.90 12.59 0.97
CA ALA A 196 -14.00 11.19 1.36
C ALA A 196 -14.82 11.01 2.65
N ILE A 197 -14.62 11.88 3.65
CA ILE A 197 -15.33 11.85 4.94
C ILE A 197 -16.79 12.31 4.80
N SER A 198 -17.09 13.23 3.90
CA SER A 198 -18.45 13.76 3.71
C SER A 198 -19.41 12.77 3.04
N LYS A 199 -18.90 11.66 2.53
CA LYS A 199 -19.72 10.61 1.92
C LYS A 199 -20.61 9.97 2.98
N PRO A 200 -21.85 9.59 2.64
CA PRO A 200 -22.67 8.79 3.54
C PRO A 200 -21.90 7.51 3.88
N PRO A 201 -21.91 7.06 5.15
CA PRO A 201 -21.21 5.86 5.55
C PRO A 201 -21.77 4.66 4.78
N LYS A 202 -21.02 4.21 3.77
CA LYS A 202 -21.29 2.94 3.09
C LYS A 202 -20.87 1.80 4.00
N ASN A 203 -21.51 0.63 3.81
CA ASN A 203 -21.12 -0.56 4.55
C ASN A 203 -19.72 -0.99 4.09
N TRP A 204 -18.71 -0.76 4.93
CA TRP A 204 -17.32 -1.10 4.61
C TRP A 204 -17.13 -2.60 4.29
N LYS A 205 -17.99 -3.50 4.81
CA LYS A 205 -17.94 -4.92 4.45
C LYS A 205 -18.32 -5.11 2.99
N GLN A 206 -19.31 -4.38 2.48
CA GLN A 206 -19.67 -4.40 1.06
C GLN A 206 -18.54 -3.86 0.19
N GLU A 207 -17.91 -2.75 0.60
CA GLU A 207 -16.73 -2.21 -0.11
C GLU A 207 -15.57 -3.20 -0.11
N ARG A 208 -15.34 -3.91 1.01
CA ARG A 208 -14.37 -5.00 1.07
C ARG A 208 -14.69 -6.10 0.06
N GLU A 209 -15.95 -6.49 -0.09
CA GLU A 209 -16.33 -7.51 -1.09
C GLU A 209 -15.99 -7.06 -2.52
N GLU A 210 -16.24 -5.79 -2.87
CA GLU A 210 -15.85 -5.23 -4.17
C GLU A 210 -14.33 -5.26 -4.39
N VAL A 211 -13.56 -4.92 -3.35
CA VAL A 211 -12.09 -4.98 -3.40
C VAL A 211 -11.61 -6.42 -3.57
N VAL A 212 -12.23 -7.38 -2.87
CA VAL A 212 -11.86 -8.80 -2.98
C VAL A 212 -12.19 -9.37 -4.35
N GLU A 213 -13.29 -8.98 -4.98
CA GLU A 213 -13.60 -9.43 -6.34
C GLU A 213 -12.58 -8.88 -7.36
N ASN A 214 -12.21 -7.61 -7.23
CA ASN A 214 -11.12 -7.04 -8.04
C ASN A 214 -9.78 -7.77 -7.81
N LEU A 215 -9.49 -8.12 -6.55
CA LEU A 215 -8.31 -8.91 -6.19
C LEU A 215 -8.33 -10.31 -6.84
N LYS A 216 -9.49 -10.97 -6.86
CA LYS A 216 -9.73 -12.27 -7.53
C LYS A 216 -9.49 -12.16 -9.03
N ASP A 217 -9.96 -11.10 -9.68
CA ASP A 217 -9.70 -10.85 -11.10
C ASP A 217 -8.22 -10.60 -11.40
N CYS A 218 -7.52 -9.86 -10.55
CA CYS A 218 -6.07 -9.68 -10.67
C CYS A 218 -5.31 -11.00 -10.50
N TYR A 219 -5.72 -11.84 -9.54
CA TYR A 219 -5.11 -13.15 -9.32
C TYR A 219 -5.31 -14.10 -10.51
N LYS A 220 -6.53 -14.16 -11.09
CA LYS A 220 -6.85 -15.00 -12.27
C LYS A 220 -5.94 -14.72 -13.47
N LYS A 221 -5.54 -13.46 -13.66
CA LYS A 221 -4.65 -13.01 -14.75
C LYS A 221 -3.20 -13.52 -14.63
N GLY A 222 -2.76 -13.98 -13.45
CA GLY A 222 -1.51 -14.72 -13.27
C GLY A 222 -0.21 -13.90 -13.24
N GLN A 223 -0.29 -12.59 -13.01
CA GLN A 223 0.85 -11.70 -12.71
C GLN A 223 0.75 -11.23 -11.27
N PHE A 224 0.98 -12.15 -10.33
CA PHE A 224 0.74 -11.93 -8.91
C PHE A 224 2.00 -12.21 -8.08
N SER A 225 2.27 -11.36 -7.09
CA SER A 225 3.35 -11.53 -6.11
C SER A 225 2.81 -11.42 -4.70
N LEU A 226 3.34 -12.23 -3.80
CA LEU A 226 2.99 -12.18 -2.38
C LEU A 226 4.09 -11.49 -1.59
N LEU A 227 3.72 -10.56 -0.72
CA LEU A 227 4.61 -9.90 0.23
C LEU A 227 4.23 -10.29 1.65
N LEU A 228 5.09 -11.01 2.35
CA LEU A 228 4.78 -11.63 3.63
C LEU A 228 5.56 -10.97 4.77
N GLY A 229 4.83 -10.46 5.76
CA GLY A 229 5.39 -9.87 6.96
C GLY A 229 5.24 -10.76 8.19
N ALA A 230 5.74 -10.25 9.32
CA ALA A 230 5.82 -10.99 10.57
C ALA A 230 4.47 -11.52 11.06
N GLY A 231 3.35 -10.88 10.69
CA GLY A 231 2.01 -11.35 11.03
C GLY A 231 1.70 -12.76 10.50
N VAL A 232 2.34 -13.17 9.38
CA VAL A 232 2.22 -14.54 8.86
C VAL A 232 2.89 -15.52 9.83
N SER A 233 4.13 -15.29 10.21
CA SER A 233 4.85 -16.16 11.16
C SER A 233 4.24 -16.13 12.56
N SER A 234 3.72 -14.99 13.01
CA SER A 234 3.01 -14.87 14.29
C SER A 234 1.73 -15.72 14.33
N SER A 235 1.08 -15.97 13.18
CA SER A 235 -0.06 -16.90 13.13
C SER A 235 0.32 -18.34 13.51
N ALA A 236 1.59 -18.72 13.32
CA ALA A 236 2.19 -19.98 13.75
C ALA A 236 2.90 -19.89 15.12
N GLY A 237 2.68 -18.81 15.86
CA GLY A 237 3.21 -18.62 17.20
C GLY A 237 4.63 -18.04 17.28
N MET A 238 5.22 -17.60 16.17
CA MET A 238 6.54 -16.97 16.19
C MET A 238 6.50 -15.62 16.93
N PRO A 239 7.56 -15.28 17.70
CA PRO A 239 7.61 -14.02 18.44
C PRO A 239 7.67 -12.82 17.49
N ASP A 240 7.11 -11.69 17.92
CA ASP A 240 7.33 -10.43 17.21
C ASP A 240 8.78 -9.94 17.37
N TRP A 241 9.15 -8.97 16.54
CA TRP A 241 10.51 -8.44 16.47
C TRP A 241 11.03 -7.85 17.80
N ASN A 242 10.17 -7.12 18.53
CA ASN A 242 10.58 -6.51 19.79
C ASN A 242 10.78 -7.59 20.86
N THR A 243 9.90 -8.59 20.88
CA THR A 243 9.99 -9.73 21.80
C THR A 243 11.25 -10.55 21.56
N LEU A 244 11.59 -10.84 20.30
CA LEU A 244 12.84 -11.54 19.95
C LEU A 244 14.07 -10.76 20.43
N LEU A 245 14.15 -9.47 20.13
CA LEU A 245 15.31 -8.65 20.44
C LEU A 245 15.50 -8.43 21.94
N ASN A 246 14.41 -8.21 22.67
CA ASN A 246 14.47 -8.09 24.11
C ASN A 246 14.89 -9.41 24.76
N SER A 247 14.43 -10.55 24.24
CA SER A 247 14.89 -11.86 24.73
C SER A 247 16.37 -12.11 24.48
N LEU A 248 16.87 -11.76 23.29
CA LEU A 248 18.30 -11.84 22.97
C LEU A 248 19.12 -10.91 23.85
N PHE A 249 18.64 -9.68 24.07
CA PHE A 249 19.32 -8.70 24.91
C PHE A 249 19.42 -9.17 26.37
N VAL A 250 18.32 -9.66 26.94
CA VAL A 250 18.32 -10.25 28.28
C VAL A 250 19.26 -11.45 28.33
N THR A 251 19.18 -12.38 27.38
CA THR A 251 20.04 -13.58 27.33
C THR A 251 21.53 -13.23 27.23
N TYR A 252 21.89 -12.21 26.46
CA TYR A 252 23.27 -11.75 26.35
C TYR A 252 23.77 -11.13 27.66
N LEU A 253 22.96 -10.26 28.28
CA LEU A 253 23.30 -9.66 29.56
C LEU A 253 23.45 -10.73 30.65
N THR A 254 22.54 -11.71 30.72
CA THR A 254 22.67 -12.78 31.72
C THR A 254 23.94 -13.61 31.51
N GLN A 255 24.33 -13.89 30.26
CA GLN A 255 25.56 -14.63 29.96
C GLN A 255 26.85 -13.86 30.30
N GLU A 256 26.91 -12.55 30.01
CA GLU A 256 28.09 -11.71 30.30
C GLU A 256 28.23 -11.34 31.79
N PHE A 257 27.12 -11.25 32.54
CA PHE A 257 27.11 -10.87 33.97
C PHE A 257 26.98 -12.06 34.94
N ASN A 258 27.28 -13.28 34.49
CA ASN A 258 27.21 -14.54 35.26
C ASN A 258 28.21 -14.65 36.45
N GLY A 259 28.60 -13.53 37.06
CA GLY A 259 29.33 -13.49 38.32
C GLY A 259 28.47 -13.75 39.55
N ASP A 260 27.19 -13.35 39.57
CA ASP A 260 26.47 -13.22 40.85
C ASP A 260 25.05 -13.82 40.95
N VAL A 261 24.32 -14.15 39.86
CA VAL A 261 22.96 -14.73 39.96
C VAL A 261 22.63 -15.67 38.78
N ALA A 262 22.20 -16.90 39.06
CA ALA A 262 21.64 -17.80 38.05
C ALA A 262 20.21 -17.37 37.69
N ILE A 263 20.03 -16.84 36.48
CA ILE A 263 18.73 -16.39 35.97
C ILE A 263 18.11 -17.53 35.15
N GLY A 264 16.91 -17.99 35.54
CA GLY A 264 16.19 -19.06 34.86
C GLY A 264 15.39 -18.58 33.64
N ASP A 265 14.88 -19.53 32.83
CA ASP A 265 14.05 -19.21 31.65
C ASP A 265 12.76 -18.42 32.00
N LEU A 266 12.19 -18.65 33.19
CA LEU A 266 11.03 -17.92 33.69
C LEU A 266 11.35 -16.44 33.98
N ASP A 267 12.49 -16.17 34.61
CA ASP A 267 12.94 -14.81 34.92
C ASP A 267 13.21 -14.01 33.63
N ILE A 268 13.77 -14.66 32.60
CA ILE A 268 13.97 -14.05 31.28
C ILE A 268 12.62 -13.62 30.68
N SER A 269 11.61 -14.49 30.73
CA SER A 269 10.29 -14.16 30.20
C SER A 269 9.62 -12.98 30.94
N GLU A 270 9.81 -12.90 32.26
CA GLU A 270 9.28 -11.80 33.08
C GLU A 270 10.00 -10.48 32.75
N LEU A 271 11.33 -10.50 32.67
CA LEU A 271 12.14 -9.33 32.29
C LEU A 271 11.81 -8.81 30.89
N VAL A 272 11.66 -9.70 29.91
CA VAL A 272 11.23 -9.34 28.55
C VAL A 272 9.84 -8.72 28.56
N SER A 273 8.89 -9.30 29.31
CA SER A 273 7.54 -8.76 29.42
C SER A 273 7.50 -7.36 30.06
N ARG A 274 8.41 -7.09 31.00
CA ARG A 274 8.59 -5.79 31.64
C ARG A 274 9.24 -4.77 30.70
N LEU A 275 10.30 -5.16 30.00
CA LEU A 275 10.98 -4.32 29.01
C LEU A 275 10.05 -3.95 27.85
N ASN A 276 9.19 -4.87 27.39
CA ASN A 276 8.18 -4.56 26.38
C ASN A 276 7.15 -3.51 26.85
N LYS A 277 6.93 -3.36 28.17
CA LYS A 277 5.96 -2.40 28.76
C LYS A 277 6.56 -1.05 29.11
N ILE A 278 7.86 -1.01 29.38
CA ILE A 278 8.60 0.20 29.75
C ILE A 278 9.30 0.63 28.46
N ASP A 279 8.79 1.64 27.76
CA ASP A 279 9.32 2.20 26.49
C ASP A 279 10.84 2.57 26.60
N GLU A 280 11.73 1.58 26.58
CA GLU A 280 13.20 1.72 26.59
C GLU A 280 13.78 1.26 25.23
N PRO A 281 15.06 1.57 24.93
CA PRO A 281 15.52 2.00 23.61
C PRO A 281 15.08 1.06 22.49
N SER A 282 14.67 1.66 21.36
CA SER A 282 14.13 0.97 20.18
C SER A 282 14.87 -0.33 19.93
N ALA A 283 14.17 -1.42 19.66
CA ALA A 283 14.75 -2.75 19.50
C ALA A 283 16.01 -2.76 18.59
N LEU A 284 16.07 -1.87 17.59
CA LEU A 284 17.24 -1.59 16.75
C LEU A 284 18.52 -1.21 17.51
N MET A 285 18.44 -0.43 18.60
CA MET A 285 19.58 -0.12 19.48
C MET A 285 20.02 -1.35 20.25
N ALA A 286 19.09 -2.16 20.78
CA ALA A 286 19.43 -3.42 21.43
C ALA A 286 20.15 -4.36 20.45
N ALA A 287 19.64 -4.48 19.22
CA ALA A 287 20.30 -5.22 18.14
C ALA A 287 21.70 -4.70 17.82
N ARG A 288 21.89 -3.37 17.80
CA ARG A 288 23.20 -2.72 17.60
C ARG A 288 24.18 -3.05 18.74
N TYR A 289 23.73 -2.98 19.99
CA TYR A 289 24.55 -3.36 21.14
C TYR A 289 24.92 -4.84 21.12
N LEU A 290 23.95 -5.71 20.84
CA LEU A 290 24.16 -7.16 20.68
C LEU A 290 25.21 -7.45 19.61
N ARG A 291 25.05 -6.85 18.42
CA ARG A 291 26.02 -7.00 17.33
C ARG A 291 27.40 -6.50 17.78
N LYS A 292 27.51 -5.29 18.34
CA LYS A 292 28.81 -4.75 18.77
C LYS A 292 29.47 -5.53 19.91
N GLY A 293 28.68 -6.07 20.83
CA GLY A 293 29.14 -6.90 21.94
C GLY A 293 29.66 -8.27 21.49
N LEU A 294 29.06 -8.83 20.43
CA LEU A 294 29.32 -10.17 19.91
C LEU A 294 30.17 -10.21 18.62
N SER A 295 30.61 -9.07 18.07
CA SER A 295 31.33 -9.01 16.78
C SER A 295 32.83 -8.68 16.93
N LYS A 296 33.53 -9.19 17.93
CA LYS A 296 34.99 -8.96 18.05
C LYS A 296 35.80 -9.83 17.08
N ARG A 297 35.24 -10.89 16.46
CA ARG A 297 35.84 -11.73 15.38
C ARG A 297 34.81 -12.36 14.43
N ASP A 298 35.17 -12.71 13.19
CA ASP A 298 34.27 -13.34 12.19
C ASP A 298 33.64 -14.68 12.65
N ALA A 299 34.33 -15.45 13.49
CA ALA A 299 33.79 -16.68 14.08
C ALA A 299 32.59 -16.39 15.01
N GLU A 300 32.60 -15.24 15.68
CA GLU A 300 31.57 -14.84 16.66
C GLU A 300 30.28 -14.38 15.95
N ALA A 301 30.37 -13.92 14.70
CA ALA A 301 29.20 -13.60 13.89
C ALA A 301 28.35 -14.85 13.58
N LYS A 302 28.99 -16.00 13.31
CA LYS A 302 28.27 -17.26 13.08
C LYS A 302 27.60 -17.78 14.36
N GLU A 303 28.29 -17.67 15.49
CA GLU A 303 27.73 -18.00 16.81
C GLU A 303 26.55 -17.10 17.16
N PHE A 304 26.64 -15.81 16.84
CA PHE A 304 25.54 -14.87 17.01
C PHE A 304 24.32 -15.27 16.19
N ILE A 305 24.48 -15.52 14.89
CA ILE A 305 23.37 -15.93 14.02
C ILE A 305 22.76 -17.25 14.50
N ALA A 306 23.58 -18.22 14.93
CA ALA A 306 23.11 -19.46 15.51
C ALA A 306 22.30 -19.24 16.81
N ALA A 307 22.75 -18.33 17.67
CA ALA A 307 22.04 -17.96 18.89
C ALA A 307 20.71 -17.26 18.59
N VAL A 308 20.69 -16.34 17.62
CA VAL A 308 19.46 -15.68 17.15
C VAL A 308 18.46 -16.71 16.63
N THR A 309 18.92 -17.61 15.75
CA THR A 309 18.09 -18.68 15.17
C THR A 309 17.53 -19.56 16.27
N LYS A 310 18.37 -20.03 17.20
CA LYS A 310 17.92 -20.88 18.32
C LYS A 310 16.87 -20.20 19.19
N ASN A 311 17.05 -18.92 19.52
CA ASN A 311 16.07 -18.18 20.32
C ASN A 311 14.77 -17.92 19.55
N LEU A 312 14.85 -17.61 18.26
CA LEU A 312 13.68 -17.40 17.39
C LEU A 312 12.71 -18.59 17.45
N TYR A 313 13.22 -19.82 17.30
CA TYR A 313 12.40 -21.02 17.36
C TYR A 313 12.09 -21.49 18.80
N LYS A 314 13.00 -21.27 19.77
CA LYS A 314 12.73 -21.60 21.20
C LYS A 314 11.56 -20.78 21.78
N LEU A 315 11.44 -19.51 21.37
CA LEU A 315 10.40 -18.60 21.86
C LEU A 315 9.04 -18.79 21.18
N ARG A 316 8.94 -19.71 20.20
CA ARG A 316 7.67 -19.98 19.52
C ARG A 316 6.64 -20.50 20.51
N ASN A 317 5.45 -19.90 20.48
CA ASN A 317 4.31 -20.42 21.21
C ASN A 317 3.90 -21.79 20.64
N SER A 318 4.00 -22.84 21.45
CA SER A 318 3.67 -24.22 21.06
C SER A 318 2.17 -24.51 21.06
N ASP A 319 1.33 -23.62 21.60
CA ASP A 319 -0.13 -23.76 21.56
C ASP A 319 -0.70 -23.50 20.15
N ARG A 320 0.09 -22.89 19.27
CA ARG A 320 -0.28 -22.65 17.87
C ARG A 320 0.32 -23.71 16.97
N ASP A 321 -0.47 -24.14 15.99
CA ASP A 321 0.01 -25.03 14.94
C ASP A 321 1.10 -24.31 14.13
N ILE A 322 2.19 -25.04 13.87
CA ILE A 322 3.29 -24.56 13.05
C ILE A 322 2.82 -24.33 11.60
N ASP A 323 1.87 -25.14 11.13
CA ASP A 323 1.22 -25.01 9.83
C ASP A 323 -0.10 -24.25 10.01
N SER A 324 -0.03 -22.98 10.42
CA SER A 324 -1.24 -22.18 10.64
C SER A 324 -2.13 -22.16 9.38
N GLU A 325 -3.45 -21.97 9.58
CA GLU A 325 -4.39 -21.88 8.46
C GLU A 325 -4.03 -20.76 7.48
N LEU A 326 -3.41 -19.68 7.97
CA LEU A 326 -2.89 -18.62 7.12
C LEU A 326 -1.75 -19.11 6.22
N ILE A 327 -0.76 -19.81 6.76
CA ILE A 327 0.37 -20.35 5.99
C ILE A 327 -0.14 -21.40 4.97
N LYS A 328 -1.07 -22.27 5.38
CA LYS A 328 -1.73 -23.23 4.49
C LYS A 328 -2.46 -22.53 3.33
N SER A 329 -3.22 -21.48 3.62
CA SER A 329 -3.96 -20.71 2.62
C SER A 329 -3.03 -19.99 1.63
N ILE A 330 -1.92 -19.43 2.11
CA ILE A 330 -0.89 -18.80 1.29
C ILE A 330 -0.24 -19.84 0.37
N ALA A 331 0.18 -20.98 0.92
CA ALA A 331 0.78 -22.06 0.14
C ALA A 331 -0.18 -22.62 -0.92
N SER A 332 -1.49 -22.66 -0.63
CA SER A 332 -2.54 -23.03 -1.59
C SER A 332 -2.64 -22.05 -2.77
N MET A 333 -2.47 -20.75 -2.54
CA MET A 333 -2.39 -19.75 -3.63
C MET A 333 -1.19 -19.97 -4.54
N CYS A 334 -0.08 -20.48 -4.00
CA CYS A 334 1.14 -20.73 -4.76
C CYS A 334 1.05 -21.99 -5.64
N LEU A 335 0.02 -22.82 -5.47
CA LEU A 335 -0.10 -24.08 -6.20
C LEU A 335 -0.25 -23.84 -7.72
N PRO A 336 0.63 -24.41 -8.57
CA PRO A 336 0.49 -24.30 -10.01
C PRO A 336 -0.77 -25.03 -10.49
N ARG A 337 -1.48 -24.43 -11.44
CA ARG A 337 -2.71 -25.00 -12.03
C ARG A 337 -2.51 -25.31 -13.51
N ARG A 338 -3.51 -25.91 -14.17
CA ARG A 338 -3.50 -26.18 -15.63
C ARG A 338 -3.20 -24.94 -16.48
N THR A 339 -3.53 -23.74 -16.00
CA THR A 339 -3.26 -22.46 -16.67
C THR A 339 -1.92 -21.82 -16.25
N GLY A 340 -1.04 -22.58 -15.59
CA GLY A 340 0.23 -22.14 -15.03
C GLY A 340 0.13 -21.63 -13.58
N ALA A 341 1.28 -21.36 -12.97
CA ALA A 341 1.38 -20.71 -11.68
C ALA A 341 0.90 -19.25 -11.77
N LYS A 342 -0.02 -18.87 -10.87
CA LYS A 342 -0.59 -17.52 -10.78
C LYS A 342 0.28 -16.58 -9.94
N VAL A 343 0.85 -17.11 -8.85
CA VAL A 343 1.89 -16.46 -8.08
C VAL A 343 3.22 -16.70 -8.77
N LYS A 344 3.90 -15.61 -9.14
CA LYS A 344 5.22 -15.66 -9.82
C LYS A 344 6.38 -15.52 -8.85
N THR A 345 6.14 -14.90 -7.71
CA THR A 345 7.19 -14.60 -6.74
C THR A 345 6.59 -14.40 -5.36
N VAL A 346 7.30 -14.90 -4.33
CA VAL A 346 7.05 -14.56 -2.94
C VAL A 346 8.22 -13.72 -2.43
N ILE A 347 7.92 -12.61 -1.76
CA ILE A 347 8.89 -11.77 -1.06
C ILE A 347 8.52 -11.82 0.41
N THR A 348 9.41 -12.33 1.24
CA THR A 348 9.20 -12.41 2.68
C THR A 348 10.19 -11.51 3.42
N TYR A 349 9.67 -10.82 4.43
CA TYR A 349 10.45 -10.01 5.37
C TYR A 349 10.75 -10.80 6.65
N ASN A 350 10.32 -12.06 6.70
CA ASN A 350 10.49 -12.95 7.83
C ASN A 350 11.78 -13.75 7.68
N PHE A 351 12.40 -14.03 8.82
CA PHE A 351 13.63 -14.80 8.88
C PHE A 351 13.40 -16.31 8.87
N ASP A 352 12.23 -16.78 9.31
CA ASP A 352 11.93 -18.20 9.42
C ASP A 352 11.72 -18.91 8.07
N ASP A 353 11.63 -20.24 8.14
CA ASP A 353 11.42 -21.19 7.04
C ASP A 353 10.01 -21.80 7.02
N LEU A 354 9.02 -21.18 7.68
CA LEU A 354 7.71 -21.80 7.89
C LEU A 354 6.93 -21.96 6.58
N LEU A 355 7.04 -20.99 5.66
CA LEU A 355 6.37 -21.08 4.37
C LEU A 355 6.97 -22.21 3.53
N GLU A 356 8.29 -22.29 3.48
CA GLU A 356 9.10 -23.24 2.73
C GLU A 356 8.72 -24.67 3.14
N ARG A 357 8.58 -24.92 4.44
CA ARG A 357 8.11 -26.19 4.99
C ARG A 357 6.71 -26.55 4.49
N GLN A 358 5.79 -25.58 4.43
CA GLN A 358 4.46 -25.82 3.91
C GLN A 358 4.44 -26.00 2.38
N LEU A 359 5.26 -25.25 1.63
CA LEU A 359 5.42 -25.41 0.18
C LEU A 359 5.95 -26.81 -0.15
N HIS A 360 6.95 -27.28 0.59
CA HIS A 360 7.49 -28.64 0.48
C HIS A 360 6.41 -29.70 0.77
N LYS A 361 5.61 -29.53 1.84
CA LYS A 361 4.46 -30.42 2.14
C LYS A 361 3.44 -30.47 1.01
N ASN A 362 3.20 -29.34 0.33
CA ASN A 362 2.30 -29.24 -0.81
C ASN A 362 2.94 -29.69 -2.14
N THR A 363 4.18 -30.21 -2.13
CA THR A 363 4.92 -30.62 -3.32
C THR A 363 5.10 -29.48 -4.33
N ILE A 364 5.27 -28.25 -3.83
CA ILE A 364 5.54 -27.06 -4.65
C ILE A 364 7.06 -26.87 -4.71
N HIS A 365 7.62 -26.99 -5.92
CA HIS A 365 9.02 -26.71 -6.18
C HIS A 365 9.28 -25.21 -5.99
N HIS A 366 10.27 -24.88 -5.17
CA HIS A 366 10.60 -23.51 -4.79
C HIS A 366 12.09 -23.37 -4.52
N SER A 367 12.59 -22.15 -4.66
CA SER A 367 13.98 -21.81 -4.36
C SER A 367 14.03 -20.59 -3.46
N CYS A 368 14.73 -20.73 -2.32
CA CYS A 368 14.96 -19.65 -1.38
C CYS A 368 16.09 -18.77 -1.90
N ILE A 369 15.86 -17.45 -1.95
CA ILE A 369 16.82 -16.47 -2.43
C ILE A 369 17.07 -15.44 -1.31
N TYR A 370 18.28 -15.45 -0.78
CA TYR A 370 18.73 -14.60 0.33
C TYR A 370 20.11 -13.96 0.06
N THR A 371 20.71 -14.23 -1.09
CA THR A 371 21.93 -13.57 -1.58
C THR A 371 21.77 -13.05 -3.01
N ASP A 372 22.75 -12.26 -3.48
CA ASP A 372 22.77 -11.66 -4.82
C ASP A 372 23.18 -12.64 -5.93
N ASN A 373 23.80 -13.77 -5.59
CA ASN A 373 24.39 -14.72 -6.55
C ASN A 373 23.54 -15.97 -6.79
N GLU A 374 22.35 -16.05 -6.20
CA GLU A 374 21.45 -17.19 -6.35
C GLU A 374 20.59 -17.09 -7.62
N SER A 375 20.55 -18.18 -8.38
CA SER A 375 19.67 -18.36 -9.53
C SER A 375 18.62 -19.43 -9.23
N TYR A 376 17.43 -19.28 -9.80
CA TYR A 376 16.34 -20.25 -9.68
C TYR A 376 15.93 -20.78 -11.05
N ASP A 377 15.36 -21.99 -11.10
CA ASP A 377 14.80 -22.55 -12.32
C ASP A 377 13.47 -21.87 -12.67
N PRO A 378 13.16 -21.59 -13.96
CA PRO A 378 11.89 -21.01 -14.36
C PRO A 378 10.62 -21.76 -13.89
N ASP A 379 10.72 -23.06 -13.64
CA ASP A 379 9.62 -23.90 -13.14
C ASP A 379 9.49 -23.89 -11.61
N GLU A 380 10.43 -23.28 -10.89
CA GLU A 380 10.41 -23.12 -9.44
C GLU A 380 9.78 -21.78 -9.02
N LEU A 381 9.13 -21.77 -7.85
CA LEU A 381 8.67 -20.54 -7.21
C LEU A 381 9.83 -19.86 -6.45
N PRO A 382 10.30 -18.67 -6.87
CA PRO A 382 11.30 -17.96 -6.11
C PRO A 382 10.70 -17.34 -4.83
N VAL A 383 11.34 -17.61 -3.70
CA VAL A 383 11.01 -17.04 -2.38
C VAL A 383 12.17 -16.16 -1.90
N TYR A 384 12.00 -14.84 -2.01
CA TYR A 384 13.02 -13.86 -1.67
C TYR A 384 12.95 -13.43 -0.21
N HIS A 385 13.99 -13.68 0.57
CA HIS A 385 14.14 -13.23 1.95
C HIS A 385 14.90 -11.90 2.00
N VAL A 386 14.20 -10.80 1.75
CA VAL A 386 14.81 -9.47 1.59
C VAL A 386 15.45 -8.91 2.86
N HIS A 387 15.08 -9.45 4.02
CA HIS A 387 15.65 -9.10 5.32
C HIS A 387 16.64 -10.15 5.87
N GLY A 388 16.81 -11.27 5.17
CA GLY A 388 17.67 -12.38 5.57
C GLY A 388 16.90 -13.63 5.95
N PHE A 389 17.61 -14.75 6.02
CA PHE A 389 17.04 -16.08 6.20
C PHE A 389 17.75 -16.87 7.29
N LEU A 390 16.97 -17.39 8.25
CA LEU A 390 17.37 -18.12 9.45
C LEU A 390 16.52 -19.41 9.60
N PRO A 391 16.72 -20.43 8.75
CA PRO A 391 15.96 -21.66 8.81
C PRO A 391 16.24 -22.44 10.11
N GLU A 392 15.26 -23.24 10.56
CA GLU A 392 15.40 -24.07 11.77
C GLU A 392 16.44 -25.16 11.55
N ASP A 393 16.34 -25.84 10.40
CA ASP A 393 17.35 -26.80 9.95
C ASP A 393 18.27 -26.17 8.90
N ARG A 394 19.47 -25.81 9.34
CA ARG A 394 20.49 -25.18 8.50
C ARG A 394 21.15 -26.16 7.52
N LYS A 395 21.00 -27.47 7.70
CA LYS A 395 21.72 -28.48 6.89
C LYS A 395 21.22 -28.55 5.44
N GLY A 396 19.98 -28.12 5.20
CA GLY A 396 19.36 -28.13 3.88
C GLY A 396 19.70 -26.93 2.99
N TYR A 397 20.46 -25.96 3.51
CA TYR A 397 20.69 -24.68 2.84
C TYR A 397 22.17 -24.33 2.78
N GLU A 398 22.65 -23.90 1.61
CA GLU A 398 24.04 -23.50 1.39
C GLU A 398 24.22 -21.99 1.51
N GLY A 399 25.42 -21.51 1.83
CA GLY A 399 25.69 -20.06 1.81
C GLY A 399 24.92 -19.21 2.84
N LEU A 400 24.27 -19.81 3.85
CA LEU A 400 23.53 -19.08 4.91
C LEU A 400 24.38 -18.02 5.63
N ASP A 401 25.69 -18.20 5.71
CA ASP A 401 26.63 -17.25 6.32
C ASP A 401 26.73 -15.93 5.52
N ASN A 402 26.36 -15.94 4.24
CA ASN A 402 26.35 -14.78 3.35
C ASN A 402 24.98 -14.10 3.27
N SER A 403 23.96 -14.63 3.95
CA SER A 403 22.61 -14.05 3.97
C SER A 403 22.65 -12.60 4.45
N THR A 404 21.99 -11.72 3.72
CA THR A 404 21.86 -10.31 4.12
C THR A 404 21.00 -10.20 5.37
N LEU A 405 21.62 -10.14 6.55
CA LEU A 405 20.89 -10.07 7.81
C LEU A 405 20.56 -8.62 8.17
N VAL A 406 19.34 -8.20 7.86
CA VAL A 406 18.80 -6.87 8.17
C VAL A 406 18.29 -6.84 9.61
N PHE A 407 19.23 -7.03 10.53
CA PHE A 407 18.93 -7.25 11.95
C PHE A 407 19.12 -6.00 12.80
N SER A 408 19.95 -5.05 12.37
CA SER A 408 20.25 -3.84 13.13
C SER A 408 19.94 -2.58 12.33
N GLU A 409 19.91 -1.43 13.00
CA GLU A 409 19.75 -0.11 12.37
C GLU A 409 20.71 0.08 11.18
N GLU A 410 21.95 -0.42 11.32
CA GLU A 410 22.95 -0.40 10.25
C GLU A 410 22.56 -1.23 9.03
N GLY A 411 21.96 -2.41 9.22
CA GLY A 411 21.49 -3.25 8.12
C GLY A 411 20.41 -2.55 7.30
N TYR A 412 19.47 -1.88 7.98
CA TYR A 412 18.49 -1.03 7.30
C TYR A 412 19.20 0.12 6.58
N HIS A 413 20.07 0.88 7.24
CA HIS A 413 20.79 1.99 6.61
C HIS A 413 21.59 1.58 5.37
N GLN A 414 22.17 0.39 5.36
CA GLN A 414 22.89 -0.14 4.20
C GLN A 414 21.94 -0.33 3.01
N ILE A 415 20.78 -0.97 3.24
CA ILE A 415 19.77 -1.17 2.18
C ILE A 415 19.13 0.15 1.74
N TYR A 416 18.95 1.12 2.63
CA TYR A 416 18.44 2.45 2.25
C TYR A 416 19.44 3.26 1.44
N SER A 417 20.73 3.21 1.80
CA SER A 417 21.77 3.98 1.13
C SER A 417 22.14 3.38 -0.22
N ASP A 418 22.13 2.05 -0.34
CA ASP A 418 22.35 1.35 -1.59
C ASP A 418 21.06 1.17 -2.40
N SER A 419 20.85 2.10 -3.34
CA SER A 419 19.71 2.04 -4.25
C SER A 419 19.73 0.84 -5.20
N TYR A 420 20.89 0.22 -5.43
CA TYR A 420 21.06 -0.93 -6.33
C TYR A 420 21.17 -2.26 -5.58
N HIS A 421 20.95 -2.25 -4.26
CA HIS A 421 20.89 -3.47 -3.48
C HIS A 421 19.86 -4.44 -4.08
N TRP A 422 20.24 -5.71 -4.26
CA TRP A 422 19.43 -6.73 -4.96
C TRP A 422 18.00 -6.81 -4.41
N SER A 423 17.83 -6.70 -3.08
CA SER A 423 16.52 -6.76 -2.43
C SER A 423 15.61 -5.59 -2.82
N ASN A 424 16.15 -4.39 -3.05
CA ASN A 424 15.40 -3.24 -3.56
C ASN A 424 14.99 -3.47 -5.02
N LEU A 425 15.89 -4.01 -5.84
CA LEU A 425 15.63 -4.27 -7.26
C LEU A 425 14.55 -5.32 -7.48
N VAL A 426 14.58 -6.42 -6.73
CA VAL A 426 13.56 -7.49 -6.80
C VAL A 426 12.17 -6.97 -6.39
N GLN A 427 12.12 -6.17 -5.32
CA GLN A 427 10.87 -5.54 -4.88
C GLN A 427 10.33 -4.57 -5.93
N LEU A 428 11.17 -3.67 -6.47
CA LEU A 428 10.76 -2.73 -7.52
C LEU A 428 10.28 -3.44 -8.79
N ASN A 429 10.96 -4.52 -9.19
CA ASN A 429 10.55 -5.34 -10.32
C ASN A 429 9.15 -5.95 -10.07
N SER A 430 8.93 -6.49 -8.86
CA SER A 430 7.64 -7.07 -8.47
C SER A 430 6.52 -6.02 -8.44
N PHE A 431 6.78 -4.82 -7.92
CA PHE A 431 5.80 -3.74 -7.93
C PHE A 431 5.45 -3.27 -9.35
N ARG A 432 6.46 -3.18 -10.22
CA ARG A 432 6.26 -2.76 -11.62
C ARG A 432 5.48 -3.79 -12.43
N GLU A 433 5.89 -5.06 -12.38
CA GLU A 433 5.37 -6.11 -13.26
C GLU A 433 4.12 -6.79 -12.70
N ASN A 434 4.06 -7.04 -11.38
CA ASN A 434 3.00 -7.85 -10.76
C ASN A 434 2.00 -7.03 -9.93
N ASN A 435 0.80 -7.57 -9.74
CA ASN A 435 -0.08 -7.13 -8.65
C ASN A 435 0.44 -7.77 -7.37
N CYS A 436 0.58 -6.98 -6.31
CA CYS A 436 1.21 -7.43 -5.07
C CYS A 436 0.15 -7.52 -3.98
N LEU A 437 0.10 -8.65 -3.26
CA LEU A 437 -0.72 -8.84 -2.08
C LEU A 437 0.15 -8.90 -0.84
N MET A 438 -0.03 -7.93 0.04
CA MET A 438 0.70 -7.78 1.29
C MET A 438 -0.10 -8.41 2.44
N ILE A 439 0.52 -9.38 3.11
CA ILE A 439 -0.11 -10.19 4.16
C ILE A 439 0.78 -10.15 5.40
N GLY A 440 0.22 -9.82 6.57
CA GLY A 440 0.99 -9.74 7.82
C GLY A 440 2.01 -8.60 7.88
N LEU A 441 1.90 -7.61 6.98
CA LEU A 441 2.73 -6.40 6.98
C LEU A 441 2.00 -5.23 7.64
N SER A 442 2.69 -4.51 8.52
CA SER A 442 2.15 -3.33 9.19
C SER A 442 2.15 -2.06 8.31
N MET A 443 2.80 -2.10 7.14
CA MET A 443 3.02 -0.94 6.26
C MET A 443 3.72 0.25 6.95
N THR A 444 4.46 -0.04 8.03
CA THR A 444 5.26 0.94 8.77
C THR A 444 6.73 0.97 8.36
N ASP A 445 7.19 -0.03 7.61
CA ASP A 445 8.57 -0.07 7.10
C ASP A 445 8.80 1.07 6.10
N PRO A 446 9.71 2.02 6.40
CA PRO A 446 9.95 3.13 5.50
C PRO A 446 10.60 2.72 4.16
N ASN A 447 11.22 1.55 4.02
CA ASN A 447 11.90 1.11 2.81
C ASN A 447 10.85 0.61 1.84
N LEU A 448 9.95 -0.25 2.32
CA LEU A 448 8.77 -0.66 1.58
C LEU A 448 7.96 0.55 1.10
N ARG A 449 7.69 1.53 1.97
CA ARG A 449 6.95 2.74 1.59
C ARG A 449 7.68 3.57 0.53
N ARG A 450 9.01 3.71 0.65
CA ARG A 450 9.86 4.39 -0.34
C ARG A 450 9.80 3.68 -1.69
N LEU A 451 9.93 2.35 -1.72
CA LEU A 451 9.90 1.58 -2.96
C LEU A 451 8.51 1.62 -3.62
N LEU A 452 7.44 1.57 -2.83
CA LEU A 452 6.07 1.76 -3.33
C LEU A 452 5.88 3.15 -3.95
N ASP A 453 6.32 4.21 -3.26
CA ASP A 453 6.28 5.58 -3.77
C ASP A 453 7.06 5.73 -5.08
N ILE A 454 8.23 5.08 -5.21
CA ILE A 454 8.99 5.06 -6.47
C ILE A 454 8.23 4.32 -7.57
N SER A 455 7.70 3.14 -7.26
CA SER A 455 7.03 2.28 -8.24
C SER A 455 5.69 2.84 -8.72
N SER A 456 5.00 3.59 -7.87
CA SER A 456 3.69 4.14 -8.17
C SER A 456 3.77 5.30 -9.15
N LYS A 457 4.91 5.98 -9.30
CA LYS A 457 5.09 7.20 -10.14
C LYS A 457 4.61 7.11 -11.59
N ASN A 458 4.53 5.92 -12.17
CA ASN A 458 4.09 5.72 -13.55
C ASN A 458 2.72 5.06 -13.67
N ILE A 459 2.01 4.87 -12.57
CA ILE A 459 0.72 4.17 -12.52
C ILE A 459 -0.37 5.16 -12.12
N GLU A 460 -1.47 5.23 -12.86
CA GLU A 460 -2.58 6.14 -12.53
C GLU A 460 -3.48 5.62 -11.40
N ARG A 461 -3.44 4.31 -11.11
CA ARG A 461 -4.34 3.63 -10.16
C ARG A 461 -3.61 2.67 -9.24
N SER A 462 -4.18 2.43 -8.07
CA SER A 462 -3.67 1.41 -7.15
C SER A 462 -3.66 0.02 -7.80
N LYS A 463 -2.49 -0.61 -7.80
CA LYS A 463 -2.24 -1.94 -8.37
C LYS A 463 -2.08 -3.01 -7.28
N HIS A 464 -1.71 -2.59 -6.08
CA HIS A 464 -1.36 -3.48 -4.98
C HIS A 464 -2.47 -3.52 -3.93
N PHE A 465 -2.46 -4.57 -3.12
CA PHE A 465 -3.46 -4.82 -2.09
C PHE A 465 -2.75 -5.14 -0.78
N SER A 466 -3.29 -4.66 0.34
CA SER A 466 -2.76 -4.97 1.67
C SER A 466 -3.88 -5.30 2.63
N PHE A 467 -3.78 -6.42 3.33
CA PHE A 467 -4.64 -6.68 4.48
C PHE A 467 -4.26 -5.75 5.63
N MET A 468 -5.23 -5.03 6.19
CA MET A 468 -5.03 -4.22 7.38
C MET A 468 -6.16 -4.45 8.38
N LYS A 469 -5.81 -4.53 9.66
CA LYS A 469 -6.80 -4.70 10.72
C LYS A 469 -7.59 -3.41 10.89
N ARG A 470 -8.92 -3.49 10.82
CA ARG A 470 -9.84 -2.40 11.13
C ARG A 470 -10.05 -2.36 12.64
N LEU A 471 -9.90 -1.18 13.25
CA LEU A 471 -10.11 -1.03 14.69
C LEU A 471 -11.61 -1.03 14.96
N SER A 472 -12.07 -1.98 15.78
CA SER A 472 -13.46 -2.00 16.22
C SER A 472 -13.68 -1.01 17.37
N MET A 473 -14.94 -0.63 17.56
CA MET A 473 -15.31 0.28 18.65
C MET A 473 -15.02 -0.33 20.03
N GLU A 474 -15.19 -1.64 20.14
CA GLU A 474 -14.90 -2.41 21.35
C GLU A 474 -13.41 -2.37 21.68
N GLU A 475 -12.54 -2.66 20.70
CA GLU A 475 -11.08 -2.64 20.89
C GLU A 475 -10.54 -1.25 21.19
N PHE A 476 -11.16 -0.21 20.64
CA PHE A 476 -10.70 1.17 20.82
C PHE A 476 -11.19 1.80 22.12
N CYS A 477 -12.44 1.59 22.50
CA CYS A 477 -13.03 2.25 23.67
C CYS A 477 -12.84 1.49 24.98
N TYR A 478 -12.52 0.19 24.92
CA TYR A 478 -12.44 -0.67 26.08
C TYR A 478 -11.07 -1.34 26.19
N GLN A 479 -10.50 -1.30 27.39
CA GLN A 479 -9.30 -2.05 27.76
C GLN A 479 -9.62 -2.87 29.01
N ASP A 480 -9.42 -4.19 28.98
CA ASP A 480 -9.76 -5.09 30.10
C ASP A 480 -11.21 -4.93 30.60
N LYS A 481 -12.16 -4.78 29.67
CA LYS A 481 -13.59 -4.50 29.93
C LYS A 481 -13.86 -3.18 30.67
N LYS A 482 -12.85 -2.32 30.85
CA LYS A 482 -13.02 -0.97 31.39
C LYS A 482 -13.10 0.02 30.25
N LYS A 483 -14.09 0.91 30.32
CA LYS A 483 -14.24 2.01 29.38
C LYS A 483 -13.10 3.00 29.58
N VAL A 484 -12.24 3.14 28.57
CA VAL A 484 -11.10 4.07 28.58
C VAL A 484 -11.46 5.38 27.89
N VAL A 485 -12.38 5.33 26.91
CA VAL A 485 -12.85 6.51 26.17
C VAL A 485 -14.27 6.83 26.59
N GLU A 486 -14.47 7.99 27.24
CA GLU A 486 -15.78 8.38 27.77
C GLU A 486 -16.80 8.72 26.66
N ASN A 487 -16.36 9.45 25.63
CA ASN A 487 -17.20 9.89 24.52
C ASN A 487 -17.15 8.90 23.35
N VAL A 488 -18.10 7.96 23.37
CA VAL A 488 -18.26 6.89 22.38
C VAL A 488 -18.58 7.47 21.00
N ASP A 489 -19.53 8.40 20.90
CA ASP A 489 -19.93 9.00 19.61
C ASP A 489 -18.77 9.76 18.94
N ALA A 490 -17.93 10.44 19.73
CA ALA A 490 -16.73 11.10 19.20
C ALA A 490 -15.67 10.09 18.74
N ALA A 491 -15.55 8.96 19.44
CA ALA A 491 -14.62 7.90 19.07
C ALA A 491 -15.05 7.17 17.80
N GLU A 492 -16.35 6.92 17.59
CA GLU A 492 -16.87 6.37 16.33
C GLU A 492 -16.53 7.27 15.14
N LYS A 493 -16.85 8.57 15.23
CA LYS A 493 -16.49 9.55 14.19
C LYS A 493 -14.99 9.65 13.97
N PHE A 494 -14.18 9.50 15.02
CA PHE A 494 -12.73 9.50 14.91
C PHE A 494 -12.23 8.25 14.17
N LEU A 495 -12.76 7.07 14.47
CA LEU A 495 -12.39 5.81 13.82
C LEU A 495 -12.73 5.83 12.34
N ASP A 496 -13.91 6.32 11.96
CA ASP A 496 -14.27 6.43 10.54
C ASP A 496 -13.33 7.35 9.78
N ARG A 497 -12.98 8.50 10.37
CA ARG A 497 -11.98 9.42 9.80
C ARG A 497 -10.59 8.79 9.75
N HIS A 498 -10.22 8.01 10.76
CA HIS A 498 -8.93 7.33 10.83
C HIS A 498 -8.80 6.26 9.73
N HIS A 499 -9.83 5.44 9.54
CA HIS A 499 -9.88 4.43 8.48
C HIS A 499 -9.84 5.08 7.10
N THR A 500 -10.66 6.11 6.87
CA THR A 500 -10.68 6.87 5.61
C THR A 500 -9.32 7.49 5.31
N LEU A 501 -8.66 8.09 6.31
CA LEU A 501 -7.33 8.66 6.16
C LEU A 501 -6.29 7.59 5.77
N ASN A 502 -6.32 6.42 6.41
CA ASN A 502 -5.41 5.33 6.09
C ASN A 502 -5.59 4.85 4.64
N GLU A 503 -6.84 4.72 4.18
CA GLU A 503 -7.13 4.37 2.79
C GLU A 503 -6.57 5.39 1.81
N GLU A 504 -6.77 6.69 2.07
CA GLU A 504 -6.27 7.75 1.20
C GLU A 504 -4.74 7.81 1.17
N LEU A 505 -4.07 7.56 2.29
CA LEU A 505 -2.61 7.49 2.34
C LEU A 505 -2.07 6.26 1.59
N MET A 506 -2.72 5.11 1.71
CA MET A 506 -2.30 3.89 1.00
C MET A 506 -2.57 3.99 -0.51
N LYS A 507 -3.67 4.64 -0.91
CA LYS A 507 -3.97 4.91 -2.32
C LYS A 507 -2.90 5.77 -2.98
N GLU A 508 -2.31 6.75 -2.29
CA GLU A 508 -1.16 7.52 -2.83
C GLU A 508 0.06 6.63 -3.11
N LEU A 509 0.28 5.59 -2.30
CA LEU A 509 1.33 4.59 -2.51
C LEU A 509 0.96 3.52 -3.54
N GLY A 510 -0.21 3.61 -4.17
CA GLY A 510 -0.71 2.63 -5.14
C GLY A 510 -1.23 1.33 -4.49
N VAL A 511 -1.59 1.37 -3.21
CA VAL A 511 -2.08 0.23 -2.43
C VAL A 511 -3.54 0.43 -2.04
N THR A 512 -4.38 -0.58 -2.29
CA THR A 512 -5.76 -0.65 -1.80
C THR A 512 -5.82 -1.50 -0.54
N ILE A 513 -6.50 -1.01 0.50
CA ILE A 513 -6.64 -1.74 1.76
C ILE A 513 -7.76 -2.78 1.65
N VAL A 514 -7.50 -3.99 2.16
CA VAL A 514 -8.51 -5.02 2.44
C VAL A 514 -8.69 -5.09 3.96
N TRP A 515 -9.76 -4.50 4.47
CA TRP A 515 -10.03 -4.46 5.91
C TRP A 515 -10.44 -5.84 6.45
N TYR A 516 -9.93 -6.19 7.63
CA TYR A 516 -10.38 -7.36 8.40
C TYR A 516 -10.55 -7.00 9.88
N GLU A 517 -11.39 -7.74 10.61
CA GLU A 517 -11.58 -7.56 12.06
C GLU A 517 -10.88 -8.69 12.81
N SER A 518 -11.09 -9.93 12.38
CA SER A 518 -10.40 -11.11 12.91
C SER A 518 -9.24 -11.53 12.02
N TYR A 519 -8.17 -12.04 12.63
CA TYR A 519 -7.08 -12.66 11.86
C TYR A 519 -7.54 -13.89 11.08
N ASP A 520 -8.61 -14.55 11.53
CA ASP A 520 -9.21 -15.71 10.85
C ASP A 520 -9.96 -15.32 9.55
N ASP A 521 -10.28 -14.03 9.36
CA ASP A 521 -10.86 -13.53 8.12
C ASP A 521 -9.86 -13.63 6.96
N ILE A 522 -8.55 -13.53 7.24
CA ILE A 522 -7.51 -13.47 6.20
C ILE A 522 -7.42 -14.80 5.44
N PRO A 523 -7.28 -15.97 6.09
CA PRO A 523 -7.33 -17.26 5.40
C PRO A 523 -8.64 -17.47 4.63
N GLU A 524 -9.79 -17.06 5.16
CA GLU A 524 -11.08 -17.19 4.48
C GLU A 524 -11.11 -16.42 3.15
N ILE A 525 -10.69 -15.14 3.20
CA ILE A 525 -10.63 -14.28 2.02
C ILE A 525 -9.62 -14.83 1.00
N ILE A 526 -8.44 -15.27 1.45
CA ILE A 526 -7.41 -15.88 0.59
C ILE A 526 -7.96 -17.13 -0.12
N ASN A 527 -8.62 -18.01 0.63
CA ASN A 527 -9.20 -19.22 0.08
C ASN A 527 -10.24 -18.88 -0.99
N ARG A 528 -11.11 -17.90 -0.75
CA ARG A 528 -12.10 -17.44 -1.72
C ARG A 528 -11.48 -16.84 -3.00
N ILE A 529 -10.37 -16.10 -2.88
CA ILE A 529 -9.63 -15.56 -4.03
C ILE A 529 -9.02 -16.70 -4.86
N SER A 530 -8.51 -17.74 -4.18
CA SER A 530 -7.87 -18.89 -4.82
C SER A 530 -8.87 -19.89 -5.43
N GLN A 531 -10.13 -19.86 -5.00
CA GLN A 531 -11.20 -20.70 -5.52
C GLN A 531 -11.62 -20.25 -6.93
N TYR A 532 -11.58 -21.20 -7.87
CA TYR A 532 -12.19 -21.02 -9.18
C TYR A 532 -13.64 -21.47 -9.09
N GLU A 533 -14.58 -20.59 -9.44
CA GLU A 533 -15.90 -21.03 -9.87
C GLU A 533 -15.73 -21.80 -11.18
N ASN A 534 -16.12 -23.08 -11.16
CA ASN A 534 -16.08 -23.97 -12.31
C ASN A 534 -17.07 -23.54 -13.39
#